data_AF-A0A945N6G8-F1
#
_entry.id   AF-A0A945N6G8-F1
#
_cell.length_a   1.000
_cell.length_b   1.000
_cell.length_c   1.000
_cell.angle_alpha   90.00
_cell.angle_beta   90.00
_cell.angle_gamma   90.00
#
_symmetry.space_group_name_H-M   'P 1'
#
loop_
_entity.id
_entity.type
_entity.pdbx_description
1 polymer ?
#
loop_
_entity_poly.entity_id
_entity_poly.type
_entity_poly.pdbx_seq_one_letter_code
_entity_poly.pdbx_strand_id
1 'polypeptide(L)'
;LGMIGFDPMRGLPQYRGALLSLRGSEDSVPQHDPNILKQAGGAQLEYRILQGADHIFNAFDPTKDYGDRIIKQTAAWFEQTLPAIQAAAN
;
A
#
# COMPACT_ATOMS: atom_id res chain seq x y z
N LEU A 1 -5.22 17.64 1.05
CA LEU A 1 -3.85 17.10 0.90
C LEU A 1 -3.04 18.12 0.11
N GLY A 2 -1.96 18.62 0.70
CA GLY A 2 -1.11 19.67 0.14
C GLY A 2 -0.74 20.70 1.21
N MET A 3 0.49 20.64 1.72
CA MET A 3 1.13 21.85 2.23
C MET A 3 1.16 22.85 1.08
N ILE A 4 0.92 24.13 1.33
CA ILE A 4 0.82 25.17 0.29
C ILE A 4 1.96 24.99 -0.73
N GLY A 5 1.61 24.67 -1.98
CA GLY A 5 2.53 24.56 -3.11
C GLY A 5 3.12 23.17 -3.42
N PHE A 6 2.86 22.13 -2.63
CA PHE A 6 3.33 20.77 -2.94
C PHE A 6 2.17 19.86 -3.38
N ASP A 7 2.23 19.40 -4.64
CA ASP A 7 1.38 18.33 -5.14
C ASP A 7 2.02 16.97 -4.81
N PRO A 8 1.45 16.18 -3.87
CA PRO A 8 1.96 14.86 -3.52
C PRO A 8 1.91 13.86 -4.67
N MET A 9 1.15 14.15 -5.73
CA MET A 9 0.97 13.26 -6.88
C MET A 9 2.08 13.42 -7.93
N ARG A 10 2.83 14.53 -7.90
CA ARG A 10 3.78 14.92 -8.96
C ARG A 10 4.81 13.84 -9.34
N GLY A 11 5.22 13.01 -8.37
CA GLY A 11 6.24 11.97 -8.55
C GLY A 11 5.70 10.58 -8.94
N LEU A 12 4.39 10.35 -8.84
CA LEU A 12 3.80 9.04 -9.09
C LEU A 12 3.96 8.58 -10.55
N PRO A 13 3.81 9.44 -11.58
CA PRO A 13 3.99 9.02 -12.96
C PRO A 13 5.41 8.53 -13.29
N GLN A 14 6.42 8.92 -12.51
CA GLN A 14 7.81 8.51 -12.69
C GLN A 14 8.18 7.28 -11.85
N TYR A 15 7.35 6.90 -10.87
CA TYR A 15 7.56 5.67 -10.10
C TYR A 15 7.37 4.45 -11.02
N ARG A 16 8.38 3.57 -11.07
CA ARG A 16 8.38 2.37 -11.93
C ARG A 16 8.26 1.05 -11.16
N GLY A 17 8.36 1.11 -9.84
CA GLY A 17 8.24 -0.07 -8.99
C GLY A 17 6.82 -0.59 -8.89
N ALA A 18 6.67 -1.75 -8.26
CA ALA A 18 5.35 -2.26 -7.87
C ALA A 18 4.78 -1.42 -6.72
N LEU A 19 3.48 -1.10 -6.78
CA LEU A 19 2.79 -0.31 -5.76
C LEU A 19 1.59 -1.06 -5.20
N LEU A 20 1.60 -1.24 -3.88
CA LEU A 20 0.46 -1.77 -3.12
C LEU A 20 -0.11 -0.66 -2.24
N SER A 21 -1.43 -0.46 -2.27
CA SER A 21 -2.16 0.21 -1.20
C SER A 21 -2.98 -0.79 -0.38
N LEU A 22 -2.95 -0.65 0.94
CA LEU A 22 -3.79 -1.38 1.88
C LEU A 22 -4.64 -0.37 2.63
N ARG A 23 -5.95 -0.61 2.69
CA ARG A 23 -6.91 0.26 3.36
C ARG A 23 -7.91 -0.54 4.19
N GLY A 24 -8.26 -0.06 5.37
CA GLY A 24 -9.37 -0.60 6.16
C GLY A 24 -10.74 -0.17 5.61
N SER A 25 -11.73 -1.07 5.60
CA SER A 25 -13.08 -0.75 5.11
C SER A 25 -13.84 0.24 6.00
N GLU A 26 -13.44 0.38 7.27
CA GLU A 26 -14.02 1.30 8.26
C GLU A 26 -13.15 2.56 8.42
N ASP A 27 -12.16 2.77 7.55
CA ASP A 27 -11.39 4.01 7.49
C ASP A 27 -12.30 5.18 7.06
N SER A 28 -12.45 6.17 7.94
CA SER A 28 -13.27 7.37 7.76
C SER A 28 -12.54 8.53 7.06
N VAL A 29 -11.24 8.43 6.83
CA VAL A 29 -10.45 9.41 6.06
C VAL A 29 -10.81 9.29 4.58
N PRO A 30 -10.87 10.38 3.79
CA PRO A 30 -11.17 10.30 2.35
C PRO A 30 -10.31 9.29 1.60
N GLN A 31 -10.96 8.47 0.78
CA GLN A 31 -10.28 7.45 -0.01
C GLN A 31 -9.58 8.06 -1.23
N HIS A 32 -8.26 7.86 -1.31
CA HIS A 32 -7.45 8.35 -2.43
C HIS A 32 -6.72 7.24 -3.19
N ASP A 33 -6.77 5.99 -2.71
CA ASP A 33 -6.02 4.86 -3.27
C ASP A 33 -6.26 4.65 -4.77
N PRO A 34 -7.52 4.62 -5.27
CA PRO A 34 -7.75 4.41 -6.70
C PRO A 34 -7.16 5.54 -7.56
N ASN A 35 -7.13 6.77 -7.05
CA ASN A 35 -6.53 7.91 -7.75
C ASN A 35 -4.99 7.83 -7.73
N ILE A 36 -4.41 7.44 -6.59
CA ILE A 36 -2.96 7.22 -6.46
C ILE A 36 -2.48 6.16 -7.45
N LEU A 37 -3.15 5.02 -7.50
CA LEU A 37 -2.78 3.95 -8.41
C LEU A 37 -2.96 4.36 -9.87
N LYS A 38 -4.04 5.07 -10.22
CA LYS A 38 -4.26 5.55 -11.60
C LYS A 38 -3.14 6.47 -12.10
N GLN A 39 -2.48 7.20 -11.20
CA GLN A 39 -1.39 8.12 -11.54
C GLN A 39 0.00 7.47 -11.49
N ALA A 40 0.12 6.29 -10.86
CA ALA A 40 1.39 5.60 -10.74
C ALA A 40 1.86 5.07 -12.10
N GLY A 41 3.15 5.25 -12.40
CA GLY A 41 3.77 4.80 -13.64
C GLY A 41 4.33 3.38 -13.62
N GLY A 42 4.02 2.61 -12.56
CA GLY A 42 4.48 1.23 -12.37
C GLY A 42 3.59 0.23 -13.10
N ALA A 43 4.14 -0.96 -13.42
CA ALA A 43 3.40 -1.99 -14.15
C ALA A 43 2.52 -2.88 -13.24
N GLN A 44 2.89 -3.03 -11.98
CA GLN A 44 2.17 -3.84 -10.99
C GLN A 44 1.60 -2.93 -9.91
N LEU A 45 0.29 -2.67 -9.99
CA LEU A 45 -0.42 -1.75 -9.13
C LEU A 45 -1.63 -2.46 -8.53
N GLU A 46 -1.74 -2.50 -7.21
CA GLU A 46 -2.86 -3.14 -6.52
C GLU A 46 -3.32 -2.33 -5.31
N TYR A 47 -4.62 -2.23 -5.11
CA TYR A 47 -5.19 -1.72 -3.87
C TYR A 47 -6.08 -2.79 -3.27
N ARG A 48 -5.95 -3.04 -1.96
CA ARG A 48 -6.72 -4.05 -1.23
C ARG A 48 -7.48 -3.38 -0.09
N ILE A 49 -8.72 -3.83 0.09
CA ILE A 49 -9.58 -3.39 1.20
C ILE A 49 -9.63 -4.50 2.24
N LEU A 50 -9.17 -4.21 3.45
CA LEU A 50 -9.25 -5.08 4.61
C LEU A 50 -10.58 -4.84 5.32
N GLN A 51 -11.49 -5.81 5.20
CA GLN A 51 -12.83 -5.72 5.82
C GLN A 51 -12.73 -5.66 7.35
N GLY A 52 -13.50 -4.75 7.95
CA GLY A 52 -13.66 -4.53 9.39
C GLY A 52 -12.56 -3.72 10.09
N ALA A 53 -11.57 -3.23 9.33
CA ALA A 53 -10.43 -2.49 9.84
C ALA A 53 -10.61 -0.98 9.66
N ASP A 54 -10.17 -0.19 10.64
CA ASP A 54 -10.17 1.28 10.57
C ASP A 54 -8.88 1.85 9.92
N HIS A 55 -8.71 3.18 10.00
CA HIS A 55 -7.56 3.91 9.43
C HIS A 55 -6.20 3.43 9.95
N ILE A 56 -6.12 3.01 11.21
CA ILE A 56 -4.91 2.47 11.82
C ILE A 56 -4.97 0.95 11.95
N PHE A 57 -5.93 0.33 11.25
CA PHE A 57 -6.22 -1.09 11.31
C PHE A 57 -6.42 -1.62 12.72
N ASN A 58 -7.01 -0.82 13.59
CA ASN A 58 -7.23 -1.12 15.00
C ASN A 58 -5.95 -1.55 15.74
N ALA A 59 -4.79 -0.97 15.40
CA ALA A 59 -3.48 -1.37 15.94
C ALA A 59 -3.38 -1.37 17.49
N PHE A 60 -4.28 -0.68 18.20
CA PHE A 60 -4.31 -0.62 19.66
C PHE A 60 -5.46 -1.44 20.29
N ASP A 61 -6.26 -2.14 19.48
CA ASP A 61 -7.31 -3.04 19.97
C ASP A 61 -6.75 -4.46 20.08
N PRO A 62 -6.47 -4.95 21.30
CA PRO A 62 -5.89 -6.28 21.49
C PRO A 62 -6.86 -7.42 21.12
N THR A 63 -8.13 -7.12 20.87
CA THR A 63 -9.13 -8.11 20.45
C THR A 63 -9.16 -8.33 18.93
N LYS A 64 -8.44 -7.49 18.17
CA LYS A 64 -8.39 -7.52 16.71
C LYS A 64 -7.00 -7.91 16.22
N ASP A 65 -6.96 -8.68 15.12
CA ASP A 65 -5.72 -9.22 14.53
C ASP A 65 -5.49 -8.73 13.08
N TYR A 66 -5.76 -7.45 12.82
CA TYR A 66 -5.53 -6.89 11.49
C TYR A 66 -4.04 -6.65 11.22
N GLY A 67 -3.23 -6.47 12.27
CA GLY A 67 -1.77 -6.33 12.16
C GLY A 67 -1.12 -7.51 11.43
N ASP A 68 -1.38 -8.74 11.89
CA ASP A 68 -0.82 -9.94 11.24
C ASP A 68 -1.32 -10.08 9.80
N ARG A 69 -2.58 -9.73 9.53
CA ARG A 69 -3.15 -9.79 8.18
C ARG A 69 -2.43 -8.83 7.22
N ILE A 70 -2.11 -7.62 7.66
CA ILE A 70 -1.37 -6.62 6.86
C ILE A 70 0.05 -7.10 6.60
N ILE A 71 0.73 -7.62 7.63
CA ILE A 71 2.09 -8.16 7.50
C ILE A 71 2.10 -9.29 6.48
N LYS A 72 1.17 -10.26 6.59
CA LYS A 72 1.06 -11.38 5.64
C LYS A 72 0.78 -10.91 4.20
N GLN A 73 -0.15 -9.97 4.02
CA GLN A 73 -0.45 -9.44 2.68
C GLN A 73 0.72 -8.66 2.07
N THR A 74 1.47 -7.92 2.89
CA THR A 74 2.65 -7.16 2.45
C THR A 74 3.81 -8.10 2.12
N ALA A 75 4.05 -9.12 2.95
CA ALA A 75 5.06 -10.14 2.67
C ALA A 75 4.76 -10.89 1.37
N ALA A 76 3.53 -11.35 1.18
CA ALA A 76 3.11 -12.01 -0.06
C ALA A 76 3.25 -11.09 -1.29
N TRP A 77 2.98 -9.79 -1.14
CA TRP A 77 3.21 -8.82 -2.21
C TRP A 77 4.70 -8.69 -2.55
N PHE A 78 5.57 -8.61 -1.55
CA PHE A 78 7.02 -8.58 -1.79
C PHE A 78 7.52 -9.83 -2.50
N GLU A 79 7.09 -11.02 -2.07
CA GLU A 79 7.42 -12.27 -2.75
C GLU A 79 7.01 -12.28 -4.23
N GLN A 80 5.89 -11.63 -4.57
CA GLN A 80 5.36 -11.56 -5.93
C GLN A 80 6.01 -10.50 -6.82
N THR A 81 6.61 -9.46 -6.23
CA THR A 81 6.98 -8.23 -6.96
C THR A 81 8.45 -7.87 -6.86
N LEU A 82 9.17 -8.39 -5.86
CA LEU A 82 10.61 -8.22 -5.79
C LEU A 82 11.28 -9.15 -6.80
N PRO A 83 12.35 -8.68 -7.48
CA PRO A 83 13.21 -9.57 -8.25
C PRO A 83 13.72 -10.71 -7.36
N ALA A 84 13.91 -11.89 -7.98
CA ALA A 84 14.60 -12.97 -7.30
C ALA A 84 15.95 -12.46 -6.77
N ILE A 85 16.29 -12.80 -5.53
CA ILE A 85 17.61 -12.51 -4.99
C ILE A 85 18.59 -13.35 -5.83
N GLN A 86 19.29 -12.71 -6.78
CA GLN A 86 20.49 -13.31 -7.34
C GLN A 86 21.47 -13.42 -6.18
N ALA A 87 21.64 -14.62 -5.62
CA ALA A 87 22.78 -14.89 -4.77
C ALA A 87 24.02 -14.51 -5.59
N ALA A 88 24.81 -13.55 -5.09
CA ALA A 88 26.05 -13.18 -5.72
C ALA A 88 26.86 -14.47 -5.92
N ALA A 89 27.08 -14.84 -7.17
CA ALA A 89 27.99 -15.92 -7.51
C ALA A 89 29.38 -15.44 -7.07
N ASN A 90 29.91 -16.05 -6.01
CA ASN A 90 31.30 -15.93 -5.61
C ASN A 90 32.18 -16.77 -6.53
#